data_AF-A0AAU7J974-F1
#
_entry.id   AF-A0AAU7J974-F1
#
_cell.length_a   1.000
_cell.length_b   1.000
_cell.length_c   1.000
_cell.angle_alpha   90.00
_cell.angle_beta   90.00
_cell.angle_gamma   90.00
#
_symmetry.space_group_name_H-M   'P 1'
#
loop_
_entity.id
_entity.type
_entity.pdbx_description
1 polymer ?
#
loop_
_entity_poly.entity_id
_entity_poly.type
_entity_poly.pdbx_seq_one_letter_code
_entity_poly.pdbx_strand_id
1 'polypeptide(L)' 'MRMLTGMILGFLLAVGVAYVHDSSAAPGQNMVNWEVANRSFQSVATQIHDGWRRLTSGEKATI' A
#
# COMPACT_ATOMS: atom_id res chain seq x y z
N MET A 1 6.26 -9.95 -18.34
CA MET A 1 6.92 -9.19 -17.26
C MET A 1 7.03 -7.69 -17.54
N ARG A 2 7.46 -7.23 -18.73
CA ARG A 2 7.58 -5.80 -19.07
C ARG A 2 6.31 -4.95 -18.89
N MET A 3 5.13 -5.47 -19.22
CA MET A 3 3.87 -4.75 -19.04
C MET A 3 3.53 -4.54 -17.55
N LEU A 4 3.65 -5.58 -16.72
CA LEU A 4 3.40 -5.47 -15.27
C LEU A 4 4.39 -4.52 -14.60
N THR A 5 5.68 -4.62 -14.95
CA THR A 5 6.70 -3.68 -14.44
C THR A 5 6.38 -2.25 -14.84
N GLY A 6 6.03 -2.01 -16.10
CA GLY A 6 5.64 -0.67 -16.58
C GLY A 6 4.39 -0.14 -15.88
N MET A 7 3.40 -0.99 -15.62
CA MET A 7 2.17 -0.62 -14.91
C MET A 7 2.45 -0.26 -13.45
N ILE A 8 3.27 -1.06 -12.75
CA ILE A 8 3.68 -0.77 -11.37
C ILE A 8 4.46 0.54 -11.33
N LEU A 9 5.42 0.74 -12.23
CA LEU A 9 6.20 1.98 -12.30
C LEU A 9 5.30 3.19 -12.57
N GLY A 10 4.38 3.10 -13.54
CA GLY A 10 3.43 4.17 -13.84
C GLY A 10 2.53 4.50 -12.64
N PHE A 11 2.05 3.48 -11.94
CA PHE A 11 1.26 3.66 -10.72
C PHE A 11 2.06 4.36 -9.61
N LEU A 12 3.29 3.90 -9.35
CA LEU A 12 4.16 4.51 -8.34
C LEU A 12 4.49 5.96 -8.68
N LEU A 13 4.74 6.27 -9.96
CA LEU A 13 4.96 7.65 -10.41
C LEU A 13 3.73 8.53 -10.18
N ALA A 14 2.53 8.05 -10.53
CA ALA A 14 1.29 8.80 -10.33
C ALA A 14 1.04 9.10 -8.83
N VAL A 15 1.19 8.10 -7.97
CA VAL A 15 1.06 8.27 -6.50
C VAL A 15 2.12 9.22 -5.97
N GLY A 16 3.37 9.11 -6.43
CA GLY A 16 4.46 10.00 -6.04
C GLY A 16 4.21 11.46 -6.40
N VAL A 17 3.72 11.73 -7.62
CA VAL A 17 3.36 13.09 -8.05
C VAL A 17 2.22 13.65 -7.20
N ALA A 18 1.17 12.86 -6.95
CA ALA A 18 0.06 13.28 -6.08
C ALA A 18 0.54 13.58 -4.66
N TYR A 19 1.45 12.77 -4.11
CA TYR A 19 2.01 12.97 -2.78
C TYR A 19 2.82 14.26 -2.67
N VAL A 20 3.69 14.54 -3.64
CA VAL A 20 4.49 15.78 -3.66
C VAL A 20 3.59 17.00 -3.81
N HIS A 21 2.60 16.93 -4.70
CA HIS A 21 1.63 18.02 -4.90
C HIS A 21 0.87 18.32 -3.60
N ASP A 22 0.28 17.31 -2.97
CA ASP A 22 -0.48 17.50 -1.72
C ASP A 22 0.39 17.90 -0.54
N SER A 23 1.64 17.43 -0.47
CA SER A 23 2.57 17.82 0.61
C SER A 23 2.95 19.30 0.55
N SER A 24 2.83 19.92 -0.63
CA SER A 24 3.03 21.35 -0.83
C SER A 24 1.74 22.18 -0.73
N ALA A 25 0.58 21.52 -0.64
CA ALA A 25 -0.72 22.16 -0.57
C ALA A 25 -1.01 22.71 0.84
N ALA A 26 -1.84 23.75 0.93
CA ALA A 26 -2.26 24.27 2.22
C ALA A 26 -3.10 23.23 2.98
N PRO A 27 -3.06 23.22 4.34
CA PRO A 27 -3.88 22.32 5.13
C PRO A 27 -5.36 22.40 4.73
N GLY A 28 -5.96 21.25 4.40
CA GLY A 28 -7.35 21.16 3.93
C GLY A 28 -7.55 21.25 2.42
N GLN A 29 -6.48 21.43 1.63
CA GLN A 29 -6.52 21.42 0.15
C GLN A 29 -5.93 20.16 -0.48
N ASN A 30 -5.65 19.14 0.32
CA ASN A 30 -5.09 17.88 -0.17
C ASN A 30 -6.11 17.19 -1.09
N MET A 31 -5.69 16.83 -2.29
CA MET A 31 -6.51 16.09 -3.23
C MET A 31 -6.75 14.65 -2.73
N VAL A 32 -5.78 14.08 -2.01
CA VAL A 32 -5.84 12.76 -1.42
C VAL A 32 -5.84 12.86 0.11
N ASN A 33 -6.79 12.17 0.75
CA ASN A 33 -6.76 11.99 2.19
C ASN A 33 -5.71 10.93 2.56
N TRP A 34 -4.46 11.39 2.74
CA TRP A 34 -3.31 10.55 3.09
C TRP A 34 -3.46 9.83 4.44
N GLU A 35 -4.25 10.37 5.37
CA GLU A 35 -4.53 9.72 6.65
C GLU A 35 -5.38 8.45 6.45
N VAL A 36 -6.41 8.53 5.60
CA VAL A 36 -7.23 7.37 5.22
C VAL A 36 -6.40 6.38 4.40
N ALA A 37 -5.61 6.86 3.45
CA ALA A 37 -4.74 6.01 2.64
C ALA A 37 -3.78 5.17 3.52
N ASN A 38 -3.15 5.79 4.52
CA ASN A 38 -2.29 5.11 5.47
C ASN A 38 -3.05 4.06 6.31
N ARG A 39 -4.25 4.39 6.81
CA ARG A 39 -5.10 3.44 7.56
C ARG A 39 -5.47 2.22 6.72
N SER A 40 -5.89 2.45 5.47
CA SER A 40 -6.22 1.37 4.54
C SER A 40 -5.00 0.51 4.23
N PHE A 41 -3.84 1.12 4.00
CA PHE A 41 -2.59 0.40 3.75
C PHE A 41 -2.20 -0.47 4.94
N GLN A 42 -2.24 0.07 6.16
CA GLN A 42 -1.95 -0.70 7.38
C GLN A 42 -2.91 -1.87 7.56
N SER A 43 -4.22 -1.67 7.32
CA SER A 43 -5.21 -2.75 7.38
C SER A 43 -4.91 -3.87 6.40
N VAL A 44 -4.57 -3.53 5.15
CA VAL A 44 -4.21 -4.52 4.13
C VAL A 44 -2.89 -5.21 4.50
N ALA A 45 -1.89 -4.47 4.99
CA ALA A 45 -0.62 -5.02 5.41
C ALA A 45 -0.79 -6.02 6.57
N THR A 46 -1.64 -5.71 7.55
CA THR A 46 -1.97 -6.62 8.66
C THR A 46 -2.67 -7.87 8.15
N GLN A 47 -3.66 -7.75 7.26
CA GLN A 47 -4.33 -8.91 6.67
C GLN A 47 -3.36 -9.82 5.89
N ILE A 48 -2.43 -9.23 5.13
CA ILE A 48 -1.40 -9.98 4.43
C ILE A 48 -0.46 -10.65 5.42
N HIS A 49 -0.03 -9.95 6.47
CA HIS A 49 0.84 -10.50 7.51
C HIS A 49 0.17 -11.67 8.25
N ASP A 50 -1.10 -11.54 8.59
CA ASP A 50 -1.88 -12.58 9.27
C ASP A 50 -2.12 -13.79 8.37
N GLY A 51 -2.46 -13.54 7.10
CA GLY A 51 -2.56 -14.58 6.08
C GLY A 51 -1.24 -15.33 5.91
N TRP A 52 -0.13 -14.60 5.84
CA TRP A 52 1.21 -15.18 5.76
C TRP A 52 1.55 -16.00 7.00
N ARG A 53 1.36 -15.45 8.21
CA ARG A 53 1.56 -16.17 9.47
C ARG A 53 0.75 -17.45 9.50
N ARG A 54 -0.50 -17.44 9.05
CA ARG A 54 -1.35 -18.65 9.02
C ARG A 54 -0.78 -19.72 8.08
N LEU A 55 -0.32 -19.33 6.90
CA LEU A 55 0.33 -20.25 5.95
C LEU A 55 1.64 -20.82 6.54
N THR A 56 2.49 -19.98 7.13
CA THR A 56 3.77 -20.41 7.70
C THR A 56 3.66 -21.13 9.04
N SER A 57 2.61 -20.86 9.82
CA SER A 57 2.35 -21.53 11.11
C SER A 57 1.59 -22.84 10.92
N GLY A 58 0.87 -23.00 9.81
CA GLY A 58 0.15 -24.21 9.43
C GLY A 58 1.05 -25.42 9.14
N GLU A 59 2.35 -25.22 8.90
CA GLU A 59 3.30 -26.31 8.65
C GLU A 59 3.88 -26.94 9.94
N LYS A 60 3.66 -26.34 11.13
CA LYS A 60 4.20 -26.86 12.39
C LYS A 60 3.20 -27.64 13.26
N ALA A 61 1.98 -27.86 12.78
CA ALA A 61 1.02 -28.77 13.43
C ALA A 61 0.97 -30.10 12.67
N THR A 62 2.06 -30.86 12.71
CA THR A 62 2.08 -32.24 12.20
C THR A 62 2.80 -33.13 13.20
N ILE A 63 1.96 -33.88 13.95
CA ILE A 63 2.18 -35.14 14.66
C ILE A 63 3.10 -35.10 15.89
#